data_AF-A0A1B6E515-F1
#
_entry.id   AF-A0A1B6E515-F1
#
_cell.length_a   1.000
_cell.length_b   1.000
_cell.length_c   1.000
_cell.angle_alpha   90.00
_cell.angle_beta   90.00
_cell.angle_gamma   90.00
#
_symmetry.space_group_name_H-M   'P 1'
#
loop_
_entity.id
_entity.type
_entity.pdbx_description
1 polymer ?
#
loop_
_entity_poly.entity_id
_entity_poly.type
_entity_poly.pdbx_seq_one_letter_code
_entity_poly.pdbx_strand_id
1 'polypeptide(L)'
;EPATKGPRVFKMVKQLYRQCLDEATLDKKGIGDALKIFKKAGGWPMLEGKRWRANKFRWAEAMITIQNLGLTGHYLFSVSEGLDLKTPTQYVIKIGPLYSESIIDKEFI
;
A
#
# COMPACT_ATOMS: atom_id res chain seq x y z
N GLU A 1 15.88 -27.48 12.86
CA GLU A 1 16.00 -27.59 11.38
C GLU A 1 17.35 -27.01 10.96
N PRO A 2 18.26 -27.77 10.32
CA PRO A 2 19.63 -27.31 10.07
C PRO A 2 19.67 -26.28 8.95
N ALA A 3 20.64 -25.36 9.03
CA ALA A 3 20.80 -24.20 8.17
C ALA A 3 20.69 -24.56 6.67
N THR A 4 19.66 -24.00 6.03
CA THR A 4 19.28 -24.30 4.65
C THR A 4 20.36 -23.83 3.65
N LYS A 5 21.00 -24.76 2.93
CA LYS A 5 21.73 -24.47 1.69
C LYS A 5 20.70 -24.29 0.57
N GLY A 6 20.62 -23.11 -0.03
CA GLY A 6 19.70 -22.81 -1.14
C GLY A 6 19.69 -21.33 -1.56
N PRO A 7 19.23 -21.00 -2.78
CA PRO A 7 19.15 -19.63 -3.27
C PRO A 7 18.37 -18.70 -2.33
N ARG A 8 18.80 -17.43 -2.25
CA ARG A 8 18.21 -16.41 -1.37
C ARG A 8 16.70 -16.29 -1.52
N VAL A 9 16.19 -16.38 -2.75
CA VAL A 9 14.75 -16.29 -3.05
C VAL A 9 13.94 -17.34 -2.29
N PHE A 10 14.37 -18.61 -2.32
CA PHE A 10 13.68 -19.67 -1.61
C PHE A 10 13.75 -19.52 -0.08
N LYS A 11 14.85 -18.95 0.43
CA LYS A 11 14.96 -18.65 1.87
C LYS A 11 13.97 -17.55 2.28
N MET A 12 13.88 -16.48 1.50
CA MET A 12 12.97 -15.37 1.76
C MET A 12 11.50 -15.82 1.71
N VAL A 13 11.11 -16.62 0.71
CA VAL A 13 9.73 -17.16 0.62
C VAL A 13 9.41 -18.05 1.81
N LYS A 14 10.31 -18.96 2.20
CA LYS A 14 10.12 -19.82 3.39
C LYS A 14 10.04 -19.00 4.68
N GLN A 15 10.84 -17.95 4.80
CA GLN A 15 10.81 -17.06 5.96
C GLN A 15 9.48 -16.29 6.03
N LEU A 16 9.03 -15.72 4.92
CA LEU A 16 7.73 -15.04 4.83
C LEU A 16 6.61 -15.99 5.24
N TYR A 17 6.59 -17.20 4.68
CA TYR A 17 5.60 -18.22 5.02
C TYR A 17 5.58 -18.53 6.53
N ARG A 18 6.74 -18.74 7.14
CA ARG A 18 6.84 -19.00 8.60
C ARG A 18 6.34 -17.84 9.42
N GLN A 19 6.66 -16.60 9.02
CA GLN A 19 6.20 -15.41 9.72
C GLN A 19 4.67 -15.24 9.64
N CYS A 20 4.04 -15.66 8.54
CA CYS A 20 2.58 -15.61 8.39
C CYS A 20 1.86 -16.69 9.23
N LEU A 21 2.52 -17.78 9.59
CA LEU A 21 1.92 -18.88 10.37
C LEU A 21 2.21 -18.81 11.88
N ASP A 22 3.08 -17.90 12.31
CA ASP A 22 3.39 -17.73 13.73
C ASP A 22 2.30 -16.90 14.43
N GLU A 23 1.15 -17.54 14.67
CA GLU A 23 -0.02 -16.93 15.31
C GLU A 23 0.31 -16.37 16.69
N ALA A 24 1.11 -17.07 17.50
CA ALA A 24 1.49 -16.60 18.83
C ALA A 24 2.23 -15.26 18.79
N THR A 25 3.16 -15.08 17.83
CA THR A 25 3.84 -13.79 17.64
C THR A 25 2.89 -12.73 17.09
N LEU A 26 1.98 -13.08 16.17
CA LEU A 26 0.99 -12.16 15.61
C LEU A 26 0.02 -11.66 16.68
N ASP A 27 -0.52 -12.56 17.52
CA ASP A 27 -1.44 -12.24 18.61
C ASP A 27 -0.78 -11.35 19.65
N LYS A 28 0.48 -11.64 20.00
CA LYS A 28 1.26 -10.80 20.92
C LYS A 28 1.46 -9.38 20.39
N LYS A 29 1.61 -9.20 19.07
CA LYS A 29 1.71 -7.87 18.43
C LYS A 29 0.35 -7.19 18.32
N GLY A 30 -0.71 -7.98 18.12
CA GLY A 30 -2.07 -7.51 17.87
C GLY A 30 -2.13 -6.46 16.77
N ILE A 31 -2.96 -5.45 16.97
CA ILE A 31 -3.16 -4.35 16.00
C ILE A 31 -2.08 -3.26 16.07
N GLY A 32 -1.04 -3.41 16.91
CA GLY A 32 -0.09 -2.35 17.22
C GLY A 32 0.65 -1.82 16.00
N ASP A 33 1.03 -2.69 15.06
CA ASP A 33 1.72 -2.28 13.84
C ASP A 33 0.79 -1.56 12.86
N ALA A 34 -0.47 -1.97 12.77
CA ALA A 34 -1.50 -1.24 12.00
C ALA A 34 -1.74 0.17 12.55
N LEU A 35 -1.81 0.32 13.88
CA LEU A 35 -1.95 1.65 14.51
C LEU A 35 -0.74 2.57 14.22
N LYS A 36 0.48 2.02 14.14
CA LYS A 36 1.67 2.80 13.75
C LYS A 36 1.58 3.25 12.28
N ILE A 37 1.05 2.41 11.40
CA ILE A 37 0.82 2.77 9.99
C ILE A 37 -0.18 3.93 9.90
N PHE A 38 -1.31 3.85 10.59
CA PHE A 38 -2.29 4.96 10.60
C PHE A 38 -1.68 6.26 11.10
N LYS A 39 -0.93 6.21 12.21
CA LYS A 39 -0.24 7.41 12.73
C LYS A 39 0.75 8.00 11.72
N LYS A 40 1.52 7.16 11.01
CA LYS A 40 2.43 7.63 9.95
C LYS A 40 1.68 8.29 8.79
N ALA A 41 0.50 7.77 8.44
CA ALA A 41 -0.34 8.30 7.37
C ALA A 41 -1.17 9.54 7.76
N GLY A 42 -0.87 10.20 8.89
CA GLY A 42 -1.59 11.39 9.36
C GLY A 42 -2.73 11.11 10.35
N GLY A 43 -2.80 9.90 10.88
CA GLY A 43 -3.75 9.48 11.89
C GLY A 43 -5.08 8.97 11.33
N TRP A 44 -5.94 8.47 12.22
CA TRP A 44 -7.28 7.99 11.85
C TRP A 44 -8.36 8.70 12.68
N PRO A 45 -9.28 9.46 12.07
CA PRO A 45 -10.25 10.29 12.79
C PRO A 45 -11.08 9.52 13.81
N MET A 46 -11.53 8.30 13.47
CA MET A 46 -12.35 7.47 14.35
C MET A 46 -11.60 6.99 15.60
N LEU A 47 -10.27 6.79 15.49
CA LEU A 47 -9.44 6.29 16.59
C LEU A 47 -8.94 7.42 17.50
N GLU A 48 -8.73 8.60 16.93
CA GLU A 48 -8.13 9.75 17.63
C GLU A 48 -9.17 10.79 18.08
N GLY A 49 -10.38 10.75 17.51
CA GLY A 49 -11.49 11.63 17.86
C GLY A 49 -11.09 13.10 17.83
N LYS A 50 -11.35 13.82 18.92
CA LYS A 50 -11.05 15.25 19.06
C LYS A 50 -9.55 15.59 18.97
N ARG A 51 -8.65 14.61 19.10
CA ARG A 51 -7.20 14.83 18.99
C ARG A 51 -6.74 14.90 17.54
N TRP A 52 -7.52 14.32 16.62
CA TRP A 52 -7.22 14.36 15.20
C TRP A 52 -7.51 15.74 14.63
N ARG A 53 -6.52 16.32 13.94
CA ARG A 53 -6.58 17.70 13.44
C ARG A 53 -6.86 17.72 11.95
N ALA A 54 -8.14 17.80 11.59
CA ALA A 54 -8.60 17.82 10.20
C ALA A 54 -7.90 18.90 9.35
N ASN A 55 -7.70 20.09 9.94
CA ASN A 55 -7.04 21.21 9.27
C ASN A 55 -5.53 21.00 8.99
N LYS A 56 -4.91 19.98 9.60
CA LYS A 56 -3.51 19.61 9.35
C LYS A 56 -3.39 18.37 8.46
N PHE A 57 -4.50 17.69 8.16
CA PHE A 57 -4.48 16.45 7.41
C PHE A 57 -4.46 16.73 5.90
N ARG A 58 -3.55 16.07 5.18
CA ARG A 58 -3.40 16.19 3.74
C ARG A 58 -3.60 14.82 3.08
N TRP A 59 -4.71 14.65 2.37
CA TRP A 59 -5.06 13.40 1.69
C TRP A 59 -3.96 12.90 0.75
N ALA A 60 -3.34 13.79 -0.03
CA ALA A 60 -2.25 13.42 -0.93
C ALA A 60 -1.02 12.86 -0.17
N GLU A 61 -0.62 13.50 0.93
CA GLU A 61 0.52 13.01 1.75
C GLU A 61 0.20 11.68 2.42
N ALA A 62 -1.03 11.52 2.92
CA ALA A 62 -1.50 10.27 3.49
C ALA A 62 -1.44 9.13 2.46
N MET A 63 -1.95 9.36 1.25
CA MET A 63 -1.90 8.36 0.17
C MET A 63 -0.48 8.01 -0.26
N ILE A 64 0.40 9.02 -0.45
CA ILE A 64 1.81 8.79 -0.78
C ILE A 64 2.50 7.98 0.33
N THR A 65 2.22 8.30 1.59
CA THR A 65 2.79 7.58 2.74
C THR A 65 2.32 6.12 2.77
N ILE A 66 1.03 5.88 2.53
CA ILE A 66 0.46 4.53 2.46
C ILE A 66 1.11 3.74 1.32
N GLN A 67 1.25 4.35 0.14
CA GLN A 67 1.90 3.72 -1.03
C GLN A 67 3.37 3.40 -0.76
N ASN A 68 4.12 4.31 -0.14
CA ASN A 68 5.52 4.09 0.23
C ASN A 68 5.71 2.99 1.30
N LEU A 69 4.66 2.70 2.08
CA LEU A 69 4.63 1.58 3.02
C LEU A 69 4.31 0.24 2.33
N GLY A 70 4.14 0.21 1.00
CA GLY A 70 3.81 -0.99 0.24
C GLY A 70 2.34 -1.41 0.37
N LEU A 71 1.48 -0.53 0.91
CA LEU A 71 0.05 -0.75 0.96
C LEU A 71 -0.56 -0.18 -0.32
N THR A 72 -1.19 -1.04 -1.12
CA THR A 72 -1.85 -0.63 -2.37
C THR A 72 -3.15 0.08 -2.03
N GLY A 73 -3.02 1.38 -1.74
CA GLY A 73 -4.10 2.27 -1.34
C GLY A 73 -4.60 3.11 -2.49
N HIS A 74 -5.22 2.49 -3.48
CA HIS A 74 -6.09 3.20 -4.39
C HIS A 74 -7.39 3.50 -3.62
N TYR A 75 -7.39 4.53 -2.77
CA TYR A 75 -8.54 4.87 -1.91
C TYR A 75 -9.27 6.16 -2.31
N LEU A 76 -8.66 7.00 -3.15
CA LEU A 76 -9.33 8.16 -3.76
C LEU A 76 -9.19 8.15 -5.29
N PHE A 77 -7.98 7.89 -5.79
CA PHE A 77 -7.68 7.64 -7.20
C PHE A 77 -6.58 6.56 -7.31
N SER A 78 -6.56 5.85 -8.42
CA SER A 78 -5.49 4.93 -8.76
C SER A 78 -4.33 5.71 -9.37
N VAL A 79 -3.10 5.40 -8.94
CA VAL A 79 -1.87 5.87 -9.56
C VAL A 79 -1.06 4.64 -9.87
N SER A 80 -0.76 4.44 -11.15
CA SER A 80 -0.03 3.26 -11.61
C SER A 80 0.90 3.65 -12.76
N GLU A 81 2.04 2.98 -12.84
CA GLU A 81 2.85 2.94 -14.04
C GLU A 81 2.25 1.99 -15.08
N GLY A 82 2.33 2.35 -16.34
CA GLY A 82 1.96 1.45 -17.43
C GLY A 82 2.52 1.95 -18.75
N LEU A 83 2.51 1.07 -19.76
CA LEU A 83 2.90 1.48 -21.11
C LEU A 83 1.94 2.54 -21.65
N ASP A 84 2.49 3.51 -22.36
CA ASP A 84 1.73 4.42 -23.19
C ASP A 84 0.99 3.61 -24.28
N LEU A 85 -0.31 3.82 -24.37
CA LEU A 85 -1.17 3.13 -25.33
C LEU A 85 -0.88 3.57 -26.76
N LYS A 86 -0.40 4.80 -26.95
CA LYS A 86 0.00 5.33 -28.26
C LYS A 86 1.41 4.90 -28.64
N THR A 87 2.30 4.81 -27.65
CA THR A 87 3.71 4.49 -27.84
C THR A 87 4.15 3.38 -26.88
N PRO A 88 3.92 2.09 -27.21
CA PRO A 88 4.10 0.97 -26.28
C PRO A 88 5.55 0.67 -25.84
N THR A 89 6.48 1.55 -26.17
CA THR A 89 7.89 1.52 -25.74
C THR A 89 8.17 2.48 -24.59
N GLN A 90 7.21 3.34 -24.24
CA GLN A 90 7.34 4.34 -23.18
C GLN A 90 6.44 4.00 -22.00
N TYR A 91 6.94 4.23 -20.78
CA TYR A 91 6.13 4.16 -19.56
C TYR A 91 5.58 5.54 -19.22
N VAL A 92 4.32 5.57 -18.82
CA VAL A 92 3.62 6.77 -18.36
C VAL A 92 2.95 6.51 -17.01
N ILE A 93 2.76 7.58 -16.24
CA ILE A 93 1.97 7.54 -15.01
C ILE A 93 0.50 7.69 -15.41
N LYS A 94 -0.31 6.71 -15.06
CA LYS A 94 -1.76 6.71 -15.26
C LYS A 94 -2.44 7.10 -13.95
N ILE A 95 -3.42 8.00 -14.06
CA ILE A 95 -4.27 8.42 -12.94
C ILE A 95 -5.72 8.13 -13.32
N GLY A 96 -6.41 7.34 -12.50
CA GLY A 96 -7.78 6.93 -12.79
C GLY A 96 -8.67 6.81 -11.56
N PRO A 97 -9.97 6.53 -11.74
CA PRO A 97 -10.86 6.15 -10.65
C PRO A 97 -10.42 4.84 -9.99
N LEU A 98 -10.94 4.57 -8.79
CA LEU A 98 -10.69 3.33 -8.03
C LEU A 98 -11.39 2.11 -8.61
N TYR A 99 -12.47 2.35 -9.34
CA TYR A 99 -13.27 1.38 -10.04
C TYR A 99 -13.55 1.93 -11.42
N SER A 100 -12.54 1.91 -12.27
CA SER A 100 -12.79 2.04 -13.68
C SER A 100 -12.27 0.78 -14.35
N GLU A 101 -13.19 -0.14 -14.68
CA GLU A 101 -12.95 -1.05 -15.80
C GLU A 101 -12.76 -0.29 -17.12
N SER A 102 -13.07 1.01 -17.13
CA SER A 102 -12.89 1.94 -18.25
C SER A 102 -11.91 3.05 -17.88
N ILE A 103 -10.68 2.94 -18.39
CA ILE A 103 -9.75 4.06 -18.45
C ILE A 103 -10.53 5.25 -19.06
N ILE A 104 -10.72 6.33 -18.30
CA ILE A 104 -11.20 7.59 -18.88
C ILE A 104 -9.99 8.19 -19.59
N ASP A 105 -9.68 7.63 -20.75
CA ASP A 105 -8.81 8.29 -21.71
C ASP A 105 -9.60 9.50 -22.23
N LYS A 106 -9.03 10.69 -22.07
CA LYS A 106 -9.54 11.95 -22.64
C LYS A 106 -9.62 11.94 -24.18
N GLU A 107 -9.40 10.80 -24.82
CA GLU A 107 -9.49 10.60 -26.28
C GLU A 107 -10.84 10.08 -26.76
N PHE A 108 -11.78 9.79 -25.86
CA PHE A 108 -13.14 9.32 -26.23
C PHE A 108 -14.26 10.36 -25.98
N ILE A 109 -13.94 11.65 -25.94
CA ILE A 109 -14.90 12.76 -26.08
C ILE A 109 -14.44 13.64 -27.24
#